data_AF-A0A952VB97-F1
#
_entry.id   AF-A0A952VB97-F1
#
_cell.length_a   1.000
_cell.length_b   1.000
_cell.length_c   1.000
_cell.angle_alpha   90.00
_cell.angle_beta   90.00
_cell.angle_gamma   90.00
#
_symmetry.space_group_name_H-M   'P 1'
#
loop_
_entity.id
_entity.type
_entity.pdbx_description
1 polymer ?
#
loop_
_entity_poly.entity_id
_entity_poly.type
_entity_poly.pdbx_seq_one_letter_code
_entity_poly.pdbx_strand_id
1 'polypeptide(L)' 'MIYFKRYFRPIENIEVIARRFAIRDLERLRRQHGGRDWRKLKGTAQVELLDGSIRFAELHWYECHGVGKRELKIKRLLD' A
#
# COMPACT_ATOMS: atom_id res chain seq x y z
N MET A 1 -4.59 -9.11 -7.61
CA MET A 1 -4.32 -7.82 -6.94
C MET A 1 -5.66 -7.14 -6.81
N ILE A 2 -6.23 -7.09 -5.60
CA ILE A 2 -7.58 -6.55 -5.42
C ILE A 2 -7.43 -5.05 -5.21
N TYR A 3 -7.97 -4.30 -6.18
CA TYR A 3 -8.12 -2.87 -6.07
C TYR A 3 -9.46 -2.55 -5.40
N PHE A 4 -9.50 -1.42 -4.73
CA PHE A 4 -10.67 -0.91 -4.05
C PHE A 4 -10.85 0.54 -4.49
N LYS A 5 -12.06 1.06 -4.31
CA LYS A 5 -12.44 2.37 -4.84
C LYS A 5 -11.89 3.51 -3.98
N ARG A 6 -12.06 3.40 -2.66
CA ARG A 6 -11.47 4.33 -1.68
C ARG A 6 -11.34 3.68 -0.32
N TYR A 7 -10.49 4.25 0.53
CA TYR A 7 -10.40 3.88 1.94
C TYR A 7 -10.96 5.02 2.78
N PHE A 8 -11.64 4.66 3.86
CA PHE A 8 -12.21 5.59 4.81
C PHE A 8 -11.26 5.70 6.00
N ARG A 9 -11.03 6.93 6.46
CA ARG A 9 -10.10 7.29 7.54
C ARG A 9 -8.62 7.08 7.18
N PRO A 10 -7.67 7.59 7.98
CA PRO A 10 -6.26 7.25 7.82
C PRO A 10 -6.01 5.75 7.96
N ILE A 11 -4.99 5.24 7.28
CA ILE A 11 -4.53 3.86 7.46
C ILE A 11 -3.91 3.74 8.86
N GLU A 12 -4.36 2.75 9.62
CA GLU A 12 -3.91 2.47 10.98
C GLU A 12 -2.91 1.31 11.01
N ASN A 13 -2.28 1.06 12.16
CA ASN A 13 -1.35 -0.05 12.38
C ASN A 13 -0.27 -0.17 11.30
N ILE A 14 0.31 0.97 10.93
CA ILE A 14 1.27 1.04 9.83
C ILE A 14 2.59 0.40 10.27
N GLU A 15 3.01 -0.62 9.53
CA GLU A 15 4.26 -1.34 9.74
C GLU A 15 5.10 -1.38 8.46
N VAL A 16 6.41 -1.29 8.62
CA VAL A 16 7.35 -1.41 7.49
C VAL A 16 7.73 -2.87 7.30
N ILE A 17 7.32 -3.46 6.18
CA ILE A 17 7.61 -4.87 5.83
C ILE A 17 9.00 -5.00 5.22
N ALA A 18 9.37 -4.05 4.35
CA ALA A 18 10.66 -4.07 3.67
C ALA A 18 11.16 -2.65 3.42
N ARG A 19 12.48 -2.49 3.41
CA ARG A 19 13.17 -1.21 3.14
C ARG A 19 14.23 -1.42 2.08
N ARG A 20 14.40 -0.44 1.19
CA ARG A 20 15.49 -0.38 0.19
C ARG A 20 15.65 -1.73 -0.52
N PHE A 21 16.83 -2.37 -0.41
CA PHE A 21 17.24 -3.57 -1.12
C PHE A 21 16.42 -4.83 -0.76
N ALA A 22 15.69 -4.83 0.37
CA ALA A 22 14.77 -5.92 0.70
C ALA A 22 13.51 -5.92 -0.21
N ILE A 23 13.29 -4.86 -0.98
CA ILE A 23 12.20 -4.78 -1.97
C ILE A 23 12.69 -5.39 -3.28
N ARG A 24 12.16 -6.57 -3.62
CA ARG A 24 12.53 -7.30 -4.86
C ARG A 24 12.35 -6.46 -6.13
N ASP A 25 11.27 -5.67 -6.19
CA ASP A 25 10.94 -4.85 -7.36
C ASP A 25 11.45 -3.40 -7.26
N LEU A 26 12.48 -3.14 -6.44
CA LEU A 26 12.98 -1.78 -6.17
C LEU A 26 13.37 -1.05 -7.46
N GLU A 27 14.07 -1.72 -8.37
CA GLU A 27 14.50 -1.10 -9.63
C GLU A 27 13.32 -0.67 -10.50
N ARG A 28 12.26 -1.49 -10.56
CA ARG A 28 11.03 -1.14 -11.29
C ARG A 28 10.37 0.11 -10.68
N LEU A 29 10.25 0.15 -9.35
CA LEU A 29 9.69 1.30 -8.65
C LEU A 29 10.48 2.58 -8.92
N ARG A 30 11.82 2.49 -8.91
CA ARG A 30 12.71 3.62 -9.23
C ARG A 30 12.56 4.09 -10.67
N ARG A 31 12.47 3.17 -11.63
CA ARG A 31 12.28 3.52 -13.05
C ARG A 31 10.93 4.20 -13.31
N GLN A 32 9.86 3.74 -12.65
CA GLN A 32 8.50 4.25 -12.89
C GLN A 32 8.17 5.52 -12.10
N HIS A 33 8.72 5.66 -10.90
CA HIS A 33 8.30 6.71 -9.97
C HIS A 33 9.47 7.53 -9.40
N GLY A 34 10.72 7.21 -9.77
CA GLY A 34 11.91 7.84 -9.20
C GLY A 34 12.13 7.48 -7.73
N GLY A 35 12.78 8.38 -6.99
CA GLY A 35 13.03 8.23 -5.56
C GLY A 35 14.15 7.23 -5.20
N ARG A 36 14.67 7.34 -3.98
CA ARG A 36 15.82 6.56 -3.51
C ARG A 36 15.49 5.66 -2.32
N ASP A 37 14.55 6.10 -1.49
CA ASP A 37 14.28 5.60 -0.14
C ASP A 37 12.90 4.95 -0.05
N TRP A 38 12.70 3.94 -0.90
CA TRP A 38 11.48 3.17 -0.93
C TRP A 38 11.33 2.29 0.30
N ARG A 39 10.10 2.26 0.80
CA ARG A 39 9.63 1.40 1.88
C ARG A 39 8.38 0.67 1.39
N LYS A 40 8.27 -0.62 1.69
CA LYS A 40 7.04 -1.38 1.55
C LYS A 40 6.36 -1.39 2.90
N LEU A 41 5.15 -0.89 2.96
CA LEU A 41 4.38 -0.80 4.19
C LEU A 41 3.13 -1.66 4.10
N LYS A 42 2.68 -2.12 5.26
CA LYS A 42 1.31 -2.59 5.48
C LYS A 42 0.62 -1.74 6.52
N GLY A 43 -0.69 -1.80 6.52
CA GLY A 43 -1.53 -1.24 7.57
C GLY A 43 -2.97 -1.69 7.35
N THR A 44 -3.87 -1.27 8.22
CA THR A 44 -5.27 -1.67 8.18
C THR A 44 -6.18 -0.46 7.96
N ALA A 45 -7.22 -0.63 7.15
CA ALA A 45 -8.22 0.43 6.94
C ALA A 45 -9.57 -0.15 6.53
N GLN A 46 -10.62 0.65 6.68
CA GLN A 46 -11.90 0.39 6.03
C GLN A 46 -11.82 0.77 4.56
N VAL A 47 -12.29 -0.09 3.67
CA VAL A 47 -12.24 0.11 2.21
C VAL A 47 -13.60 -0.11 1.58
N GLU A 48 -13.94 0.72 0.59
CA GLU A 48 -15.06 0.51 -0.34
C GLU A 48 -14.58 -0.39 -1.48
N LEU A 49 -15.12 -1.61 -1.55
CA LEU A 49 -14.91 -2.50 -2.70
C LEU A 49 -15.64 -1.98 -3.94
N LEU A 50 -15.37 -2.58 -5.10
CA LEU A 50 -15.98 -2.16 -6.37
C LEU A 50 -17.49 -2.40 -6.42
N ASP A 51 -17.98 -3.36 -5.64
CA ASP A 51 -19.42 -3.64 -5.46
C ASP A 51 -20.11 -2.67 -4.48
N GLY A 52 -19.37 -1.71 -3.91
CA GLY A 52 -19.88 -0.73 -2.95
C GLY A 52 -19.89 -1.22 -1.49
N SER A 53 -19.51 -2.47 -1.23
CA SER A 53 -19.43 -2.98 0.15
C SER A 53 -18.25 -2.37 0.90
N ILE A 54 -18.45 -2.09 2.19
CA ILE A 54 -17.41 -1.57 3.09
C ILE A 54 -16.86 -2.73 3.90
N ARG A 55 -15.55 -2.95 3.82
CA ARG A 55 -14.86 -4.08 4.49
C ARG A 55 -13.62 -3.60 5.23
N PHE A 56 -13.20 -4.32 6.26
CA PHE A 56 -11.96 -4.03 6.96
C PHE A 56 -10.83 -4.85 6.33
N ALA A 57 -9.75 -4.20 5.90
CA ALA A 57 -8.73 -4.86 5.09
C ALA A 57 -7.31 -4.50 5.52
N GLU A 58 -6.42 -5.48 5.39
CA GLU A 58 -4.98 -5.25 5.38
C GLU A 58 -4.57 -4.72 4.00
N LEU A 59 -3.99 -3.52 3.99
CA LEU A 59 -3.51 -2.83 2.80
C LEU A 59 -2.00 -2.87 2.74
N HIS A 60 -1.46 -3.07 1.54
CA HIS A 60 -0.01 -3.00 1.27
C HIS A 60 0.25 -1.93 0.22
N TRP A 61 1.31 -1.13 0.41
CA TRP A 61 1.75 -0.14 -0.57
C TRP A 61 3.26 0.08 -0.52
N TYR A 62 3.77 0.79 -1.52
CA TYR A 62 5.12 1.33 -1.54
C TYR A 62 5.10 2.82 -1.27
N GLU A 63 6.04 3.33 -0.48
CA GLU A 63 6.15 4.76 -0.20
C GLU A 63 7.60 5.20 -0.26
N CYS A 64 7.84 6.34 -0.90
CA CYS A 64 9.12 7.03 -0.90
C CYS A 64 8.91 8.50 -0.55
N HIS A 65 9.84 9.06 0.21
CA HIS A 65 9.88 10.49 0.47
C HIS A 65 9.94 11.26 -0.86
N GLY A 66 9.16 12.34 -0.98
CA GLY A 66 9.02 13.14 -2.20
C GLY A 66 8.16 12.52 -3.31
N VAL A 67 7.82 11.23 -3.25
CA VAL A 67 6.98 10.53 -4.26
C VAL A 67 5.58 10.20 -3.73
N GLY A 68 5.48 9.88 -2.43
CA GLY A 68 4.24 9.47 -1.78
C GLY A 68 3.92 7.98 -1.94
N LYS A 69 2.68 7.60 -1.65
CA LYS A 69 2.18 6.21 -1.69
C LYS A 69 1.92 5.76 -3.14
N ARG A 70 2.35 4.56 -3.48
CA ARG A 70 2.21 3.90 -4.80
C ARG A 70 1.75 2.46 -4.62
N GLU A 71 1.02 1.96 -5.62
CA GLU A 71 0.54 0.58 -5.71
C GLU A 71 -0.19 0.09 -4.45
N LEU A 72 -1.03 0.95 -3.86
CA LEU A 72 -1.88 0.61 -2.74
C LEU A 72 -2.89 -0.46 -3.15
N LYS A 73 -2.96 -1.56 -2.40
CA LYS A 73 -3.83 -2.70 -2.69
C LYS A 73 -4.26 -3.43 -1.44
N ILE A 74 -5.37 -4.17 -1.54
CA ILE A 74 -5.78 -5.11 -0.51
C ILE A 74 -4.90 -6.36 -0.59
N LYS A 75 -4.33 -6.73 0.56
CA LYS A 75 -3.62 -8.00 0.75
C LYS A 75 -4.53 -9.08 1.33
N ARG A 76 -5.40 -8.71 2.27
CA ARG A 76 -6.32 -9.62 2.98
C ARG A 76 -7.52 -8.84 3.51
N LEU A 77 -8.71 -9.44 3.48
CA LEU A 77 -9.90 -8.99 4.21
C LEU A 77 -9.81 -9.53 5.65
N LEU A 78 -10.09 -8.68 6.63
CA LEU A 78 -9.89 -8.93 8.08
C LEU A 78 -11.20 -9.01 8.87
N ASP A 79 -12.30 -8.80 8.19
CA ASP A 79 -13.66 -9.04 8.66
C ASP A 79 -14.05 -10.54 8.63
#